data_AF-A0A846YCP3-F1
#
_entry.id   AF-A0A846YCP3-F1
#
_cell.length_a   1.000
_cell.length_b   1.000
_cell.length_c   1.000
_cell.angle_alpha   90.00
_cell.angle_beta   90.00
_cell.angle_gamma   90.00
#
_symmetry.space_group_name_H-M   'P 1'
#
loop_
_entity.id
_entity.type
_entity.pdbx_description
1 polymer ?
#
loop_
_entity_poly.entity_id
_entity_poly.type
_entity_poly.pdbx_seq_one_letter_code
_entity_poly.pdbx_strand_id
1 'polypeptide(L)'
;MFAAKRLAAGAVVATATAATVLAGAGMAQADVPVWQANCHTYNVFNTGGMANCELPTWHQVKLTCVAWPVPFTYWKYGPVQYGQNQSWASCDAPGALVRVEVIQA
;
A
#
# COMPACT_ATOMS: atom_id res chain seq x y z
N MET A 1 39.44 16.12 10.52
CA MET A 1 38.68 14.92 10.95
C MET A 1 37.15 15.02 10.74
N PHE A 2 36.57 16.21 10.48
CA PHE A 2 35.10 16.37 10.34
C PHE A 2 34.49 15.93 9.00
N ALA A 3 35.29 15.85 7.91
CA ALA A 3 34.78 15.50 6.58
C ALA A 3 34.46 14.00 6.42
N ALA A 4 35.26 13.12 7.02
CA ALA A 4 35.08 11.67 6.92
C ALA A 4 33.79 11.17 7.61
N LYS A 5 33.42 11.77 8.75
CA LYS A 5 32.16 11.44 9.44
C LYS A 5 30.92 11.81 8.61
N ARG A 6 30.97 12.93 7.88
CA ARG A 6 29.84 13.36 7.02
C ARG A 6 29.70 12.50 5.76
N LEU A 7 30.81 12.06 5.18
CA LEU A 7 30.79 11.13 4.05
C LEU A 7 30.27 9.74 4.45
N ALA A 8 30.68 9.23 5.61
CA ALA A 8 30.16 7.96 6.13
C ALA A 8 28.66 8.02 6.43
N ALA A 9 28.19 9.12 7.03
CA ALA A 9 26.75 9.33 7.28
C ALA A 9 25.95 9.39 5.98
N GLY A 10 26.46 10.08 4.94
CA GLY A 10 25.80 10.15 3.62
C GLY A 10 25.73 8.79 2.92
N ALA A 11 26.80 7.99 3.01
CA ALA A 11 26.83 6.65 2.42
C ALA A 11 25.79 5.71 3.06
N VAL A 12 25.66 5.75 4.40
CA VAL A 12 24.68 4.91 5.12
C VAL A 12 23.25 5.28 4.71
N VAL A 13 22.93 6.58 4.64
CA VAL A 13 21.59 7.04 4.23
C VAL A 13 21.28 6.61 2.80
N ALA A 14 22.23 6.77 1.88
CA ALA A 14 22.07 6.38 0.47
C ALA A 14 21.89 4.86 0.29
N THR A 15 22.62 4.05 1.06
CA THR A 15 22.44 2.59 1.04
C THR A 15 21.12 2.16 1.66
N ALA A 16 20.66 2.82 2.72
CA ALA A 16 19.41 2.50 3.38
C ALA A 16 18.19 2.84 2.49
N THR A 17 18.22 3.97 1.79
CA THR A 17 17.19 4.34 0.82
C THR A 17 17.21 3.42 -0.41
N ALA A 18 18.39 3.05 -0.92
CA ALA A 18 18.49 2.11 -2.03
C ALA A 18 17.96 0.72 -1.66
N ALA A 19 18.25 0.24 -0.44
CA ALA A 19 17.77 -1.06 0.04
C ALA A 19 16.25 -1.10 0.26
N THR A 20 15.64 0.01 0.71
CA THR A 20 14.17 0.10 0.85
C THR A 20 13.46 0.07 -0.51
N VAL A 21 14.05 0.67 -1.55
CA VAL A 21 13.49 0.63 -2.91
C VAL A 21 13.60 -0.79 -3.51
N LEU A 22 14.74 -1.46 -3.34
CA LEU A 22 14.98 -2.77 -3.97
C LEU A 22 14.14 -3.89 -3.36
N ALA A 23 13.88 -3.86 -2.05
CA ALA A 23 13.04 -4.85 -1.38
C ALA A 23 11.53 -4.72 -1.71
N GLY A 24 11.11 -3.63 -2.36
CA GLY A 24 9.71 -3.38 -2.73
C GLY A 24 9.29 -3.88 -4.12
N ALA A 25 10.21 -4.34 -4.96
CA ALA A 25 9.96 -4.57 -6.40
C ALA A 25 9.48 -5.99 -6.78
N GLY A 26 9.25 -6.88 -5.81
CA GLY A 26 8.73 -8.23 -6.07
C GLY A 26 7.23 -8.22 -6.34
N MET A 27 6.81 -8.02 -7.59
CA MET A 27 5.43 -8.31 -8.00
C MET A 27 5.31 -9.81 -8.23
N ALA A 28 4.80 -10.54 -7.24
CA ALA A 28 4.32 -11.90 -7.44
C ALA A 28 3.08 -11.85 -8.34
N GLN A 29 3.23 -12.24 -9.61
CA GLN A 29 2.11 -12.46 -10.53
C GLN A 29 1.38 -13.73 -10.10
N ALA A 30 0.46 -13.61 -9.14
CA ALA A 30 -0.53 -14.63 -8.86
C ALA A 30 -1.63 -14.57 -9.94
N ASP A 31 -2.16 -15.71 -10.35
CA ASP A 31 -3.36 -15.80 -11.19
C ASP A 31 -4.45 -14.91 -10.59
N VAL A 32 -4.74 -13.80 -11.27
CA VAL A 32 -5.71 -12.81 -10.80
C VAL A 32 -7.10 -13.37 -11.08
N PRO A 33 -7.94 -13.61 -10.06
CA PRO A 33 -9.31 -14.04 -10.27
C PRO A 33 -10.04 -13.07 -11.21
N VAL A 34 -10.92 -13.58 -12.08
CA VAL A 34 -11.61 -12.77 -13.09
C VAL A 34 -12.32 -11.56 -12.47
N TRP A 35 -12.91 -11.71 -11.28
CA TRP A 35 -13.55 -10.59 -10.58
C TRP A 35 -12.53 -9.49 -10.21
N GLN A 36 -11.32 -9.87 -9.77
CA GLN A 36 -10.27 -8.94 -9.37
C GLN A 36 -9.68 -8.21 -10.59
N ALA A 37 -9.65 -8.86 -11.76
CA ALA A 37 -9.25 -8.22 -13.01
C ALA A 37 -10.23 -7.12 -13.46
N ASN A 38 -11.48 -7.17 -13.00
CA ASN A 38 -12.49 -6.13 -13.26
C ASN A 38 -12.52 -5.06 -12.16
N CYS A 39 -11.57 -5.06 -11.23
CA CYS A 39 -11.53 -4.13 -10.12
C CYS A 39 -10.27 -3.26 -10.17
N HIS A 40 -10.45 -1.96 -10.00
CA HIS A 40 -9.38 -0.97 -9.97
C HIS A 40 -9.18 -0.45 -8.56
N THR A 41 -7.92 -0.38 -8.15
CA THR A 41 -7.52 0.23 -6.87
C THR A 41 -6.82 1.55 -7.11
N TYR A 42 -7.13 2.55 -6.28
CA TYR A 42 -6.55 3.88 -6.34
C TYR A 42 -5.84 4.18 -5.02
N ASN A 43 -4.62 4.72 -5.11
CA ASN A 43 -3.91 5.27 -3.97
C ASN A 43 -4.34 6.72 -3.76
N VAL A 44 -4.67 7.07 -2.52
CA VAL A 44 -5.09 8.42 -2.13
C VAL A 44 -4.03 8.99 -1.19
N PHE A 45 -3.23 9.93 -1.70
CA PHE A 45 -2.24 10.72 -0.96
C PHE A 45 -1.29 9.92 -0.05
N ASN A 46 -0.99 8.67 -0.39
CA ASN A 46 -0.18 7.77 0.44
C ASN A 46 -0.69 7.62 1.90
N THR A 47 -1.99 7.84 2.10
CA THR A 47 -2.72 7.75 3.37
C THR A 47 -3.92 6.84 3.28
N GLY A 48 -4.50 6.65 2.10
CA GLY A 48 -5.68 5.83 1.93
C GLY A 48 -5.76 5.18 0.57
N GLY A 49 -6.80 4.41 0.37
CA GLY A 49 -7.04 3.78 -0.91
C GLY A 49 -8.52 3.56 -1.15
N MET A 50 -8.84 3.44 -2.43
CA MET A 50 -10.18 3.16 -2.92
C MET A 50 -10.14 1.95 -3.84
N ALA A 51 -11.24 1.21 -3.88
CA ALA A 51 -11.47 0.16 -4.86
C ALA A 51 -12.82 0.41 -5.55
N ASN A 52 -12.87 0.15 -6.86
CA ASN A 52 -14.08 0.17 -7.67
C ASN A 52 -14.05 -1.03 -8.63
N CYS A 53 -15.18 -1.72 -8.79
CA CYS A 53 -15.29 -2.85 -9.71
C CYS A 53 -16.27 -2.57 -10.85
N GLU A 54 -15.86 -2.92 -12.07
CA GLU A 54 -16.67 -2.68 -13.25
C GLU A 54 -17.86 -3.64 -13.38
N LEU A 55 -17.68 -4.87 -12.89
CA LEU A 55 -18.70 -5.92 -12.91
C LEU A 55 -19.42 -6.07 -11.57
N PRO A 56 -20.65 -6.62 -11.55
CA PRO A 56 -21.39 -6.88 -10.32
C PRO A 56 -20.69 -7.92 -9.45
N THR A 57 -19.92 -7.45 -8.47
CA THR A 57 -19.24 -8.28 -7.47
C THR A 57 -19.26 -7.60 -6.12
N TRP A 58 -19.32 -8.40 -5.06
CA TRP A 58 -19.13 -7.93 -3.69
C TRP A 58 -17.65 -7.75 -3.44
N HIS A 59 -17.25 -6.52 -3.14
CA HIS A 59 -15.85 -6.17 -2.96
C HIS A 59 -15.66 -5.16 -1.83
N GLN A 60 -14.45 -5.13 -1.30
CA GLN A 60 -14.00 -4.12 -0.35
C GLN A 60 -12.51 -3.84 -0.55
N VAL A 61 -12.10 -2.61 -0.28
CA VAL A 61 -10.67 -2.26 -0.26
C VAL A 61 -10.02 -2.80 1.00
N LYS A 62 -8.85 -3.41 0.87
CA LYS A 62 -7.95 -3.79 1.97
C LYS A 62 -6.69 -2.94 1.86
N LEU A 63 -6.43 -2.15 2.89
CA LEU A 63 -5.21 -1.38 3.02
C LEU A 63 -4.26 -2.12 3.95
N THR A 64 -3.01 -2.21 3.53
CA THR A 64 -1.91 -2.55 4.42
C THR A 64 -1.27 -1.24 4.87
N CYS A 65 -1.31 -1.01 6.18
CA CYS A 65 -0.82 0.21 6.81
C CYS A 65 0.36 -0.11 7.76
N VAL A 66 1.23 0.86 8.01
CA VAL A 66 2.29 0.80 9.02
C VAL A 66 2.09 1.89 10.07
N ALA A 67 2.10 1.51 11.35
CA ALA A 67 2.05 2.47 12.44
C ALA A 67 3.46 2.93 12.83
N TRP A 68 3.62 4.21 13.18
CA TRP A 68 4.84 4.77 13.79
C TRP A 68 4.53 5.25 15.22
N PRO A 69 5.49 5.26 16.16
CA PRO A 69 6.93 5.07 16.02
C PRO A 69 7.44 3.62 16.12
N VAL A 70 6.56 2.66 16.45
CA VAL A 70 6.90 1.23 16.47
C VAL A 70 6.32 0.60 15.21
N PRO A 71 7.16 0.22 14.22
CA PRO A 71 6.68 -0.24 12.92
C PRO A 71 6.01 -1.62 13.06
N PHE A 72 4.70 -1.61 13.23
CA PHE A 72 3.86 -2.80 13.03
C PHE A 72 2.94 -2.59 11.85
N THR A 73 2.76 -3.66 11.09
CA THR A 73 1.84 -3.69 9.95
C THR A 73 0.46 -4.09 10.44
N TYR A 74 -0.56 -3.36 10.00
CA TYR A 74 -1.95 -3.66 10.28
C TYR A 74 -2.80 -3.50 9.03
N TRP A 75 -3.99 -4.09 9.04
CA TRP A 75 -4.92 -4.00 7.93
C TRP A 75 -6.10 -3.12 8.30
N LYS A 76 -6.52 -2.28 7.34
CA LYS A 76 -7.80 -1.58 7.39
C LYS A 76 -8.63 -1.97 6.20
N TYR A 77 -9.91 -2.19 6.45
CA TYR A 77 -10.88 -2.58 5.44
C TYR A 77 -11.85 -1.42 5.23
N GLY A 78 -12.19 -1.17 3.97
CA GLY A 78 -13.29 -0.28 3.63
C GLY A 78 -14.64 -0.95 3.83
N PRO A 79 -15.74 -0.21 3.61
CA PRO A 79 -17.07 -0.80 3.60
C PRO A 79 -17.20 -1.79 2.45
N VAL A 80 -17.97 -2.85 2.67
CA VAL A 80 -18.37 -3.79 1.63
C VAL A 80 -19.31 -3.09 0.65
N GLN A 81 -19.00 -3.18 -0.64
CA GLN A 81 -19.73 -2.53 -1.72
C GLN A 81 -20.05 -3.53 -2.82
N TYR A 82 -21.12 -3.26 -3.57
CA TYR A 82 -21.55 -4.10 -4.69
C TYR A 82 -21.40 -3.38 -6.02
N GLY A 83 -20.83 -4.06 -7.01
CA GLY A 83 -20.68 -3.55 -8.37
C GLY A 83 -19.81 -2.30 -8.44
N GLN A 84 -20.32 -1.26 -9.09
CA GLN A 84 -19.61 0.00 -9.38
C GLN A 84 -19.50 0.95 -8.18
N ASN A 85 -20.02 0.56 -7.01
CA ASN A 85 -19.89 1.37 -5.80
C ASN A 85 -18.45 1.39 -5.31
N GLN A 86 -18.03 2.54 -4.75
CA GLN A 86 -16.65 2.72 -4.30
C GLN A 86 -16.49 2.30 -2.83
N SER A 87 -15.56 1.38 -2.58
CA SER A 87 -15.08 1.08 -1.24
C SER A 87 -13.85 1.92 -0.93
N TRP A 88 -13.78 2.55 0.25
CA TRP A 88 -12.69 3.45 0.63
C TRP A 88 -12.27 3.25 2.09
N ALA A 89 -10.98 3.45 2.37
CA ALA A 89 -10.43 3.45 3.71
C ALA A 89 -9.19 4.36 3.80
N SER A 90 -8.73 4.64 5.02
CA SER A 90 -7.50 5.39 5.29
C SER A 90 -6.70 4.85 6.47
N CYS A 91 -5.38 4.83 6.33
CA CYS A 91 -4.41 4.62 7.41
C CYS A 91 -4.39 5.83 8.36
N ASP A 92 -3.82 5.64 9.55
CA ASP A 92 -3.91 6.64 10.63
C ASP A 92 -2.95 7.83 10.47
N ALA A 93 -1.98 7.75 9.55
CA ALA A 93 -0.99 8.80 9.35
C ALA A 93 -0.54 8.96 7.88
N PRO A 94 -0.06 10.16 7.49
CA PRO A 94 0.65 10.40 6.22
C PRO A 94 1.84 9.46 6.03
N GLY A 95 1.91 8.82 4.87
CA GLY A 95 2.99 7.87 4.54
C GLY A 95 2.88 6.52 5.25
N ALA A 96 1.79 6.27 5.96
CA ALA A 96 1.52 4.98 6.60
C ALA A 96 0.99 3.93 5.61
N LEU A 97 0.59 4.31 4.40
CA LEU A 97 0.08 3.37 3.41
C LEU A 97 1.21 2.57 2.77
N VAL A 98 1.09 1.24 2.86
CA VAL A 98 2.06 0.29 2.27
C VAL A 98 1.50 -0.33 1.00
N ARG A 99 0.22 -0.72 1.01
CA ARG A 99 -0.42 -1.41 -0.12
C ARG A 99 -1.92 -1.15 -0.14
N VAL A 100 -2.46 -1.01 -1.35
CA VAL A 100 -3.90 -1.01 -1.62
C VAL A 100 -4.23 -2.29 -2.37
N GLU A 101 -5.19 -3.05 -1.87
CA GLU A 101 -5.69 -4.28 -2.48
C GLU A 101 -7.21 -4.24 -2.53
N VAL A 102 -7.80 -5.01 -3.44
CA VAL A 102 -9.23 -5.31 -3.42
C VAL A 102 -9.39 -6.77 -3.03
N ILE A 103 -10.34 -7.04 -2.13
CA ILE A 103 -10.72 -8.40 -1.75
C ILE A 103 -12.20 -8.61 -2.01
N GLN A 104 -12.57 -9.86 -2.27
CA GLN A 104 -13.96 -10.26 -2.34
C GLN A 104 -14.55 -10.24 -0.92
N ALA A 105 -15.74 -9.66 -0.77
CA ALA A 105 -16.44 -9.56 0.50
C ALA A 105 -17.50 -10.64 0.67
#